data_AF-A0A7G2JZC5-F1
#
_entry.id   AF-A0A7G2JZC5-F1
#
_cell.length_a   1.000
_cell.length_b   1.000
_cell.length_c   1.000
_cell.angle_alpha   90.00
_cell.angle_beta   90.00
_cell.angle_gamma   90.00
#
_symmetry.space_group_name_H-M   'P 1'
#
loop_
_entity.id
_entity.type
_entity.pdbx_description
1 polymer ?
#
loop_
_entity_poly.entity_id
_entity_poly.type
_entity_poly.pdbx_seq_one_letter_code
_entity_poly.pdbx_strand_id
1 'polypeptide(L)'
;MFNDFLATFSQQLTPQMWGVVATATYETVYISFASTLLAVVVGVPVGVWTFLTGKNEILQNNRTHFMLNTIINIGRSIPFIILLLILLPVTRFIVGTVLVQQQQ
;
A
#
# COMPACT_ATOMS: atom_id res chain seq x y z
N MET A 1 28.79 14.69 -23.03
CA MET A 1 27.83 13.76 -22.39
C MET A 1 27.44 14.21 -20.98
N PHE A 2 28.35 14.23 -19.99
CA PHE A 2 28.00 14.63 -18.61
C PHE A 2 27.61 16.13 -18.49
N ASN A 3 28.34 17.01 -19.17
CA ASN A 3 28.01 18.44 -19.20
C ASN A 3 26.65 18.70 -19.88
N ASP A 4 26.31 17.93 -20.92
CA ASP A 4 25.02 18.03 -21.61
C ASP A 4 23.87 17.51 -20.73
N PHE A 5 24.11 16.45 -19.95
CA PHE A 5 23.19 15.95 -18.94
C PHE A 5 22.90 17.01 -17.86
N LEU A 6 23.94 17.62 -17.28
CA LEU A 6 23.77 18.66 -16.26
C LEU A 6 23.09 19.91 -16.81
N ALA A 7 23.37 20.29 -18.06
CA ALA A 7 22.66 21.37 -18.74
C ALA A 7 21.16 21.05 -18.91
N THR A 8 20.84 19.82 -19.31
CA THR A 8 19.45 19.37 -19.47
C THR A 8 18.71 19.29 -18.13
N PHE A 9 19.37 18.77 -17.09
CA PHE A 9 18.81 18.64 -15.75
C PHE A 9 18.58 20.00 -15.08
N SER A 10 19.55 20.92 -15.18
CA SER A 10 19.40 22.29 -14.64
C SER A 10 18.30 23.09 -15.34
N GLN A 11 18.04 22.84 -16.63
CA GLN A 11 16.88 23.41 -17.31
C GLN A 11 15.55 22.81 -16.84
N GLN A 12 15.53 21.53 -16.44
CA GLN A 12 14.34 20.89 -15.87
C GLN A 12 14.04 21.35 -14.44
N LEU A 13 15.04 21.88 -13.72
CA LEU A 13 14.90 22.57 -12.43
C LEU A 13 14.24 23.95 -12.55
N THR A 14 13.08 23.98 -13.20
CA THR A 14 12.25 25.17 -13.30
C THR A 14 11.67 25.54 -11.92
N PRO A 15 11.41 26.83 -11.63
CA PRO A 15 10.77 27.26 -10.38
C PRO A 15 9.44 26.55 -10.09
N GLN A 16 8.74 26.08 -11.14
CA GLN A 16 7.49 25.33 -11.05
C GLN A 16 7.69 23.92 -10.47
N MET A 17 8.88 23.32 -10.59
CA MET A 17 9.15 21.97 -10.10
C MET A 17 9.04 21.87 -8.57
N TRP A 18 9.37 22.94 -7.84
CA TRP A 18 9.21 22.99 -6.38
C TRP A 18 7.76 22.79 -5.94
N GLY A 19 6.79 23.31 -6.71
CA GLY A 19 5.37 23.11 -6.43
C GLY A 19 4.93 21.66 -6.64
N VAL A 20 5.44 21.00 -7.68
CA VAL A 20 5.15 19.58 -7.96
C VAL A 20 5.76 18.69 -6.88
N VAL A 21 7.02 18.95 -6.48
CA VAL A 21 7.68 18.18 -5.42
C VAL A 21 6.95 18.32 -4.09
N ALA A 22 6.51 19.54 -3.73
CA ALA A 22 5.73 19.76 -2.51
C ALA A 22 4.41 18.98 -2.54
N THR A 23 3.72 18.99 -3.68
CA THR A 23 2.45 18.27 -3.87
C THR A 23 2.66 16.75 -3.78
N ALA A 24 3.64 16.20 -4.50
CA ALA A 24 3.96 14.78 -4.49
C ALA A 24 4.41 14.29 -3.10
N THR A 25 5.12 15.14 -2.35
CA THR A 25 5.51 14.86 -0.97
C THR A 25 4.27 14.75 -0.09
N TYR A 26 3.34 15.71 -0.22
CA TYR A 26 2.07 15.68 0.51
C TYR A 26 1.24 14.43 0.16
N GLU A 27 1.11 14.08 -1.12
CA GLU A 27 0.40 12.88 -1.57
C GLU A 27 1.02 11.60 -0.99
N THR A 28 2.35 11.52 -0.98
CA THR A 28 3.07 10.36 -0.41
C THR A 28 2.79 10.24 1.08
N VAL A 29 2.86 11.34 1.83
CA VAL A 29 2.56 11.36 3.26
C VAL A 29 1.10 10.99 3.49
N TYR A 30 0.19 11.58 2.73
CA TYR A 30 -1.25 11.35 2.83
C TYR A 30 -1.59 9.87 2.62
N ILE A 31 -1.15 9.26 1.52
CA ILE A 31 -1.44 7.86 1.20
C ILE A 31 -0.75 6.93 2.21
N SER A 32 0.49 7.23 2.63
CA SER A 32 1.22 6.41 3.59
C SER A 32 0.53 6.38 4.95
N PHE A 33 0.12 7.55 5.47
CA PHE A 33 -0.58 7.63 6.75
C PHE A 33 -1.97 7.01 6.68
N ALA A 34 -2.75 7.32 5.65
CA ALA A 34 -4.09 6.76 5.48
C ALA A 34 -4.05 5.23 5.37
N SER A 35 -3.12 4.69 4.56
CA SER A 35 -2.95 3.24 4.39
C SER A 35 -2.50 2.56 5.67
N THR A 36 -1.56 3.18 6.40
CA THR A 36 -1.10 2.64 7.69
C THR A 36 -2.22 2.64 8.72
N LEU A 37 -3.01 3.71 8.79
CA LEU A 37 -4.13 3.80 9.72
C LEU A 37 -5.17 2.71 9.44
N LEU A 38 -5.56 2.51 8.17
CA LEU A 38 -6.48 1.43 7.79
C LEU A 38 -5.88 0.05 8.08
N ALA A 39 -4.59 -0.15 7.79
CA ALA A 39 -3.90 -1.40 8.07
C ALA A 39 -3.84 -1.70 9.57
N VAL A 40 -3.67 -0.70 10.43
CA VAL A 40 -3.70 -0.86 11.90
C VAL A 40 -5.12 -1.18 12.37
N VAL A 41 -6.11 -0.40 11.93
CA VAL A 41 -7.51 -0.56 12.34
C VAL A 41 -8.05 -1.96 12.03
N VAL A 42 -7.67 -2.54 10.89
CA VAL A 42 -8.11 -3.88 10.49
C VAL A 42 -7.12 -4.96 10.94
N GLY A 43 -5.83 -4.73 10.74
CA GLY A 43 -4.78 -5.71 10.97
C GLY A 43 -4.54 -6.00 12.45
N VAL A 44 -4.69 -5.01 13.34
CA VAL A 44 -4.54 -5.25 14.79
C VAL A 44 -5.65 -6.15 15.32
N PRO A 45 -6.95 -5.88 15.10
CA PRO A 45 -8.01 -6.80 15.53
C PRO A 45 -7.86 -8.21 14.95
N VAL A 46 -7.54 -8.35 13.66
CA VAL A 46 -7.33 -9.65 13.02
C VAL A 46 -6.11 -10.38 13.61
N GLY A 47 -5.01 -9.65 13.86
CA GLY A 47 -3.79 -10.19 14.45
C GLY A 47 -4.02 -10.64 15.90
N VAL A 48 -4.69 -9.82 16.70
CA VAL A 48 -5.08 -10.17 18.07
C VAL A 48 -6.00 -11.38 18.08
N TRP A 49 -7.02 -11.42 17.21
CA TRP A 49 -7.92 -12.57 17.12
C TRP A 49 -7.17 -13.85 16.79
N THR A 50 -6.26 -13.78 15.80
CA THR A 50 -5.43 -14.93 15.43
C THR A 50 -4.60 -15.39 16.62
N PHE A 51 -3.94 -14.45 17.32
CA PHE A 51 -3.17 -14.74 18.53
C PHE A 51 -4.02 -15.45 19.60
N LEU A 52 -5.20 -14.93 19.95
CA LEU A 52 -6.08 -15.52 20.97
C LEU A 52 -6.58 -16.92 20.62
N THR A 53 -6.67 -17.26 19.33
CA THR A 53 -7.07 -18.61 18.88
C THR A 53 -5.91 -19.62 18.84
N GLY A 54 -4.69 -19.18 19.17
CA GLY A 54 -3.48 -19.99 19.20
C GLY A 54 -3.51 -21.15 20.20
N LYS A 55 -2.50 -22.01 20.10
CA LYS A 55 -2.32 -23.14 21.02
C LYS A 55 -1.95 -22.61 22.41
N ASN A 56 -2.65 -23.05 23.46
CA ASN A 56 -2.48 -22.62 24.85
C ASN A 56 -2.98 -21.18 25.15
N GLU A 57 -3.86 -20.63 24.31
CA GLU A 57 -4.43 -19.30 24.46
C GLU A 57 -5.91 -19.35 24.90
N ILE A 58 -6.45 -18.22 25.36
CA ILE A 58 -7.78 -18.16 25.98
C ILE A 58 -8.95 -18.59 25.07
N LEU A 59 -8.83 -18.43 23.75
CA LEU A 59 -9.84 -18.80 22.76
C LEU A 59 -9.34 -19.91 21.82
N GLN A 60 -8.51 -20.82 22.35
CA GLN A 60 -7.84 -21.85 21.57
C GLN A 60 -8.78 -22.57 20.60
N ASN A 61 -8.50 -22.41 19.30
CA ASN A 61 -9.21 -23.09 18.23
C ASN A 61 -8.24 -23.33 17.07
N ASN A 62 -7.71 -24.55 17.00
CA ASN A 62 -6.74 -24.94 15.97
C ASN A 62 -7.25 -24.72 14.54
N ARG A 63 -8.56 -24.89 14.28
CA ARG A 63 -9.11 -24.68 12.93
C ARG A 63 -9.13 -23.21 12.57
N THR A 64 -9.69 -22.37 13.44
CA THR A 64 -9.76 -20.91 13.22
C THR A 64 -8.37 -20.29 13.12
N HIS A 65 -7.47 -20.67 14.03
CA HIS A 65 -6.08 -20.22 14.00
C HIS A 65 -5.39 -20.63 12.69
N PHE A 66 -5.54 -21.89 12.26
CA PHE A 66 -4.94 -22.35 11.00
C PHE A 66 -5.48 -21.59 9.79
N MET A 67 -6.79 -21.34 9.70
CA MET A 67 -7.36 -20.60 8.57
C MET A 67 -6.90 -19.14 8.55
N LEU A 68 -7.00 -18.43 9.69
CA LEU A 68 -6.58 -17.03 9.78
C LEU A 68 -5.08 -16.87 9.53
N ASN A 69 -4.26 -17.70 10.16
CA ASN A 69 -2.81 -17.68 9.98
C ASN A 69 -2.43 -17.98 8.52
N THR A 70 -3.11 -18.93 7.86
CA THR A 70 -2.91 -19.20 6.43
C THR A 70 -3.22 -17.97 5.58
N ILE A 71 -4.38 -17.34 5.78
CA ILE A 71 -4.78 -16.12 5.03
C ILE A 71 -3.76 -14.98 5.24
N ILE A 72 -3.35 -14.73 6.48
CA ILE A 72 -2.36 -13.70 6.83
C ILE A 72 -1.03 -13.99 6.14
N ASN A 73 -0.56 -15.24 6.19
CA ASN A 73 0.71 -15.61 5.59
C ASN A 73 0.68 -15.51 4.06
N ILE A 74 -0.43 -15.87 3.41
CA ILE A 74 -0.62 -15.65 1.96
C ILE A 74 -0.53 -14.17 1.63
N GLY A 75 -1.32 -13.32 2.31
CA GLY A 75 -1.33 -11.88 2.05
C GLY A 75 0.05 -11.23 2.24
N ARG A 76 0.83 -11.69 3.23
CA ARG A 76 2.18 -11.20 3.50
C ARG A 76 3.25 -11.69 2.52
N SER A 77 3.04 -12.84 1.89
CA SER A 77 4.05 -13.45 1.00
C SER A 77 3.88 -13.02 -0.45
N ILE A 78 2.73 -12.45 -0.83
CA ILE A 78 2.54 -11.86 -2.16
C ILE A 78 3.42 -10.61 -2.30
N PRO A 79 4.33 -10.54 -3.29
CA PRO A 79 5.09 -9.34 -3.57
C PRO A 79 4.18 -8.16 -3.89
N PHE A 80 4.52 -6.97 -3.39
CA PHE A 80 3.69 -5.77 -3.57
C PHE A 80 3.35 -5.47 -5.03
N ILE A 81 4.31 -5.67 -5.95
CA ILE A 81 4.11 -5.45 -7.39
C ILE A 81 3.01 -6.37 -7.96
N ILE A 82 2.95 -7.63 -7.51
CA ILE A 82 1.93 -8.59 -7.95
C ILE A 82 0.57 -8.22 -7.34
N LEU A 83 0.55 -7.87 -6.06
CA LEU A 83 -0.66 -7.42 -5.37
C LEU A 83 -1.28 -6.19 -6.05
N LEU A 84 -0.46 -5.22 -6.46
CA LEU A 84 -0.90 -4.04 -7.21
C LEU A 84 -1.65 -4.42 -8.49
N LEU A 85 -1.10 -5.35 -9.28
CA LEU A 85 -1.74 -5.81 -10.52
C LEU A 85 -3.08 -6.52 -10.26
N ILE A 86 -3.14 -7.35 -9.22
CA ILE A 86 -4.36 -8.05 -8.80
C ILE A 86 -5.43 -7.07 -8.29
N LEU A 87 -5.03 -5.96 -7.66
CA LEU A 87 -5.95 -4.94 -7.16
C LEU A 87 -6.52 -4.03 -8.25
N LEU A 88 -5.99 -4.02 -9.48
CA LEU A 88 -6.53 -3.17 -10.56
C LEU A 88 -8.04 -3.35 -10.81
N PRO A 89 -8.58 -4.57 -10.98
CA PRO A 89 -10.04 -4.75 -11.13
C PRO A 89 -10.81 -4.40 -9.84
N VAL A 90 -10.24 -4.70 -8.67
CA VAL A 90 -10.88 -4.45 -7.36
C VAL A 90 -11.03 -2.95 -7.09
N THR A 91 -9.96 -2.18 -7.31
CA THR A 91 -9.94 -0.73 -7.10
C THR A 91 -10.89 -0.02 -8.07
N ARG A 92 -10.97 -0.47 -9.33
CA ARG A 92 -11.96 0.02 -10.30
C ARG A 92 -13.39 -0.23 -9.84
N PHE A 93 -13.67 -1.40 -9.27
CA PHE A 93 -14.99 -1.76 -8.76
C PHE A 93 -15.40 -0.88 -7.56
N ILE A 94 -14.47 -0.59 -6.65
CA ILE A 94 -14.77 0.16 -5.41
C ILE A 94 -14.86 1.68 -5.66
N VAL A 95 -13.93 2.24 -6.44
CA VAL A 95 -13.80 3.70 -6.63
C VAL A 95 -14.61 4.19 -7.84
N GLY A 96 -15.01 3.29 -8.74
CA GLY A 96 -15.80 3.62 -9.93
C GLY A 96 -15.01 4.30 -11.06
N THR A 97 -13.74 4.65 -10.84
CA THR A 97 -12.84 5.23 -11.85
C THR A 97 -11.48 4.55 -11.82
N VAL A 98 -10.83 4.47 -12.99
CA VAL A 98 -9.42 4.07 -13.05
C VAL A 98 -8.59 5.31 -12.72
N LEU A 99 -7.97 5.37 -11.53
CA LEU A 99 -7.04 6.46 -11.18
C LEU A 99 -5.92 6.63 -12.23
N VAL A 100 -5.63 5.56 -12.98
CA VAL A 100 -4.57 5.51 -14.02
C VAL A 100 -5.02 6.03 -15.40
N GLN A 101 -6.32 6.20 -15.70
CA GLN A 101 -6.78 6.59 -17.05
C GLN A 101 -7.13 8.08 -17.23
N GLN A 102 -7.08 8.92 -16.19
CA GLN A 102 -7.46 10.34 -16.30
C GLN A 102 -6.30 11.29 -16.67
N GLN A 103 -5.21 10.78 -17.25
CA GLN A 103 -4.10 11.60 -17.77
C GLN A 103 -3.86 11.43 -19.28
N GLN A 104 -4.89 11.04 -20.06
CA GLN A 104 -4.86 11.17 -21.53
C GLN A 104 -5.53 12.45 -22.00
#